data_AF-A0A7V3SJZ3-F1
#
_entry.id   AF-A0A7V3SJZ3-F1
#
_cell.length_a   1.000
_cell.length_b   1.000
_cell.length_c   1.000
_cell.angle_alpha   90.00
_cell.angle_beta   90.00
_cell.angle_gamma   90.00
#
_symmetry.space_group_name_H-M   'P 1'
#
loop_
_entity.id
_entity.type
_entity.pdbx_description
1 polymer ?
#
loop_
_entity_poly.entity_id
_entity_poly.type
_entity_poly.pdbx_seq_one_letter_code
_entity_poly.pdbx_strand_id
1 'polypeptide(L)'
;MLAQKFAQLFHEEHRQVRDLLLDLQQAFEQRDNTRAQQIVDQIAKLTGPHFRYEEESVYPVLVSIFGEEYVDKLLSDHDRVIASAKRLASLAQTSPLDEEHVNEARTLVRSVLPHVSD
;
A
#
# COMPACT_ATOMS: atom_id res chain seq x y z
N MET A 1 -10.02 8.88 25.05
CA MET A 1 -8.85 8.06 25.43
C MET A 1 -7.84 8.06 24.28
N LEU A 2 -6.53 8.12 24.54
CA LEU A 2 -5.49 8.21 23.49
C LEU A 2 -5.48 7.00 22.55
N ALA A 3 -5.62 5.79 23.09
CA ALA A 3 -5.67 4.54 22.32
C ALA A 3 -6.81 4.50 21.28
N GLN A 4 -7.99 5.03 21.62
CA GLN A 4 -9.11 5.11 20.68
C GLN A 4 -8.82 6.07 19.52
N LYS A 5 -8.16 7.20 19.80
CA LYS A 5 -7.75 8.14 18.75
C LYS A 5 -6.72 7.53 17.82
N PHE A 6 -5.77 6.77 18.37
CA PHE A 6 -4.78 6.05 17.57
C PHE A 6 -5.44 5.01 16.67
N ALA A 7 -6.28 4.12 17.22
CA ALA A 7 -6.96 3.10 16.43
C ALA A 7 -7.84 3.72 15.33
N GLN A 8 -8.54 4.82 15.64
CA GLN A 8 -9.33 5.53 14.63
C GLN A 8 -8.44 6.06 13.50
N LEU A 9 -7.33 6.74 13.82
CA LEU A 9 -6.39 7.27 12.81
C LEU A 9 -5.80 6.13 11.96
N PHE A 10 -5.35 5.05 12.60
CA PHE A 10 -4.82 3.86 11.94
C PHE A 10 -5.77 3.33 10.88
N HIS A 11 -7.04 3.10 11.23
CA HIS A 11 -8.04 2.63 10.28
C HIS A 11 -8.42 3.68 9.23
N GLU A 12 -8.32 4.97 9.54
CA GLU A 12 -8.52 6.04 8.54
C GLU A 12 -7.42 6.04 7.49
N GLU A 13 -6.16 5.84 7.87
CA GLU A 13 -5.02 5.73 6.95
C GLU A 13 -5.17 4.51 6.02
N HIS A 14 -5.53 3.34 6.56
CA HIS A 14 -5.81 2.13 5.76
C HIS A 14 -6.92 2.38 4.73
N ARG A 15 -8.05 2.97 5.16
CA ARG A 15 -9.15 3.31 4.24
C ARG A 15 -8.71 4.27 3.14
N GLN A 16 -7.94 5.30 3.47
CA GLN A 16 -7.43 6.25 2.48
C GLN A 16 -6.54 5.57 1.43
N VAL A 17 -5.63 4.69 1.87
CA VAL A 17 -4.75 3.94 0.94
C VAL A 17 -5.56 2.98 0.09
N ARG A 18 -6.54 2.26 0.66
CA ARG A 18 -7.45 1.38 -0.09
C ARG A 18 -8.19 2.14 -1.18
N ASP A 19 -8.79 3.29 -0.84
CA ASP A 19 -9.58 4.07 -1.80
C ASP A 19 -8.67 4.59 -2.94
N LEU A 20 -7.44 5.04 -2.62
CA LEU A 20 -6.44 5.39 -3.62
C LEU A 20 -6.01 4.21 -4.50
N LEU A 21 -5.90 2.99 -3.96
CA LEU A 21 -5.56 1.79 -4.75
C LEU A 21 -6.67 1.46 -5.76
N LEU A 22 -7.94 1.64 -5.38
CA LEU A 22 -9.07 1.45 -6.29
C LEU A 22 -9.07 2.50 -7.40
N ASP A 23 -8.83 3.77 -7.05
CA ASP A 23 -8.65 4.85 -8.03
C ASP A 23 -7.45 4.59 -8.96
N LEU A 24 -6.35 4.02 -8.43
CA LEU A 24 -5.16 3.69 -9.20
C LEU A 24 -5.47 2.62 -10.25
N GLN A 25 -6.20 1.57 -9.86
CA GLN A 25 -6.64 0.53 -10.80
C GLN A 25 -7.45 1.16 -11.94
N GLN A 26 -8.39 2.05 -11.61
CA GLN A 26 -9.21 2.73 -12.60
C GLN A 26 -8.36 3.61 -13.55
N ALA A 27 -7.36 4.33 -13.02
CA ALA A 27 -6.45 5.14 -13.83
C ALA A 27 -5.67 4.29 -14.84
N PHE A 28 -5.16 3.13 -14.43
CA PHE A 28 -4.50 2.19 -15.34
C PHE A 28 -5.46 1.63 -16.39
N GLU A 29 -6.68 1.24 -16.00
CA GLU A 29 -7.71 0.74 -16.93
C GLU A 29 -8.10 1.79 -18.00
N GLN A 30 -8.07 3.07 -17.63
CA GLN A 30 -8.29 4.20 -18.54
C GLN A 30 -7.03 4.63 -19.30
N ARG A 31 -5.87 4.01 -19.01
CA ARG A 31 -4.55 4.38 -19.54
C ARG A 31 -4.17 5.83 -19.27
N ASP A 32 -4.62 6.37 -18.13
CA ASP A 32 -4.29 7.72 -17.69
C ASP A 32 -3.00 7.69 -16.86
N ASN A 33 -1.86 7.74 -17.55
CA ASN A 33 -0.53 7.76 -16.93
C ASN A 33 -0.35 8.93 -15.95
N THR A 34 -0.87 10.12 -16.27
CA THR A 34 -0.72 11.29 -15.42
C THR A 34 -1.47 11.10 -14.10
N ARG A 35 -2.71 10.61 -14.16
CA ARG A 35 -3.47 10.30 -12.95
C ARG A 35 -2.85 9.15 -12.15
N ALA A 36 -2.37 8.10 -12.83
CA ALA A 36 -1.70 6.98 -12.16
C ALA A 36 -0.45 7.44 -11.39
N GLN A 37 0.39 8.29 -11.97
CA GLN A 37 1.57 8.86 -11.30
C GLN A 37 1.18 9.67 -10.05
N GLN A 38 0.19 10.55 -10.18
CA GLN A 38 -0.29 11.36 -9.06
C GLN A 38 -0.83 10.52 -7.90
N ILE A 39 -1.52 9.42 -8.19
CA ILE A 39 -2.06 8.53 -7.16
C ILE A 39 -0.94 7.73 -6.50
N VAL A 40 0.01 7.19 -7.26
CA VAL A 40 1.17 6.48 -6.69
C VAL A 40 1.97 7.38 -5.74
N ASP A 41 2.19 8.64 -6.12
CA ASP A 41 2.87 9.62 -5.26
C ASP A 41 2.08 9.91 -3.97
N GLN A 42 0.74 9.92 -4.02
CA GLN A 42 -0.10 10.08 -2.83
C GLN A 42 -0.02 8.87 -1.92
N ILE A 43 -0.10 7.66 -2.48
CA ILE A 43 0.05 6.41 -1.73
C ILE A 43 1.41 6.39 -1.02
N ALA A 44 2.51 6.70 -1.72
CA ALA A 44 3.85 6.69 -1.14
C ALA A 44 4.01 7.68 0.03
N LYS A 45 3.36 8.85 -0.04
CA LYS A 45 3.37 9.84 1.05
C LYS A 45 2.61 9.38 2.29
N LEU A 46 1.55 8.59 2.12
CA LEU A 46 0.75 8.05 3.22
C LEU A 46 1.40 6.80 3.84
N THR A 47 1.84 5.85 3.01
CA THR A 47 2.31 4.55 3.50
C THR A 47 3.71 4.60 4.11
N GLY A 48 4.58 5.52 3.68
CA GLY A 48 5.94 5.64 4.23
C GLY A 48 5.96 5.89 5.76
N PRO A 49 5.31 6.97 6.25
CA PRO A 49 5.16 7.19 7.68
C PRO A 49 4.39 6.07 8.39
N HIS A 50 3.41 5.46 7.71
CA HIS A 50 2.59 4.39 8.24
C HIS A 50 3.42 3.15 8.60
N PHE A 51 4.11 2.57 7.61
CA PHE A 51 4.99 1.42 7.81
C PHE A 51 6.06 1.70 8.84
N ARG A 52 6.64 2.91 8.83
CA ARG A 52 7.66 3.28 9.80
C ARG A 52 7.16 3.17 11.24
N TYR A 53 5.97 3.69 11.56
CA TYR A 53 5.50 3.59 12.95
C TYR A 53 5.13 2.15 13.31
N GLU A 54 4.59 1.38 12.38
CA GLU A 54 4.27 -0.04 12.62
C GLU A 54 5.53 -0.82 12.94
N GLU A 55 6.54 -0.72 12.09
CA GLU A 55 7.81 -1.43 12.22
C GLU A 55 8.64 -0.97 13.42
N GLU A 56 8.74 0.35 13.66
CA GLU A 56 9.60 0.89 14.73
C GLU A 56 8.92 0.88 16.11
N SER A 57 7.58 0.88 16.18
CA SER A 57 6.86 1.08 17.45
C SER A 57 5.84 -0.02 17.77
N VAL A 58 5.09 -0.52 16.79
CA VAL A 58 3.99 -1.48 17.05
C VAL A 58 4.53 -2.91 17.06
N TYR A 59 5.20 -3.33 16.00
CA TYR A 59 5.68 -4.69 15.78
C TYR A 59 6.63 -5.18 16.89
N PRO A 60 7.56 -4.36 17.44
CA PRO A 60 8.39 -4.80 18.56
C PRO A 60 7.59 -5.22 19.79
N VAL A 61 6.44 -4.57 20.04
CA VAL A 61 5.53 -4.94 21.14
C VAL A 61 4.79 -6.24 20.80
N LEU A 62 4.40 -6.43 19.54
CA LEU A 62 3.69 -7.62 19.07
C LEU A 62 4.52 -8.90 19.17
N VAL A 63 5.85 -8.82 19.12
CA VAL A 63 6.73 -9.99 19.32
C VAL A 63 6.40 -10.73 20.63
N SER A 64 6.17 -10.00 21.71
CA SER A 64 5.85 -10.60 23.02
C SER A 64 4.46 -11.25 23.09
N ILE A 65 3.57 -10.92 22.16
CA ILE A 65 2.17 -11.38 22.14
C ILE A 65 1.98 -12.51 21.12
N PHE A 66 2.55 -12.35 19.93
CA PHE A 66 2.34 -13.22 18.77
C PHE A 66 3.58 -14.02 18.34
N GLY A 67 4.76 -13.71 18.89
CA GLY A 67 6.03 -14.35 18.56
C GLY A 67 6.75 -13.72 17.36
N GLU A 68 8.06 -13.99 17.25
CA GLU A 68 8.93 -13.45 16.20
C GLU A 68 8.49 -13.87 14.80
N GLU A 69 8.15 -15.15 14.59
CA GLU A 69 7.76 -15.68 13.27
C GLU A 69 6.55 -14.94 12.68
N TYR A 70 5.57 -14.57 13.51
CA TYR A 70 4.42 -13.80 13.06
C TYR A 70 4.81 -12.38 12.65
N VAL A 71 5.68 -11.73 13.42
CA VAL A 71 6.15 -10.37 13.12
C VAL A 71 7.03 -10.35 11.86
N ASP A 72 7.90 -11.35 11.67
CA ASP A 72 8.70 -11.52 10.46
C ASP A 72 7.82 -11.65 9.21
N LYS A 73 6.66 -12.30 9.34
CA LYS A 73 5.67 -12.37 8.27
C LYS A 73 5.10 -10.99 7.94
N LEU A 74 4.77 -10.17 8.94
CA LEU A 74 4.26 -8.80 8.73
C LEU A 74 5.31 -7.91 8.04
N LEU A 75 6.56 -7.99 8.48
CA LEU A 75 7.69 -7.31 7.81
C LEU A 75 7.83 -7.76 6.35
N SER A 76 7.72 -9.06 6.10
CA SER A 76 7.73 -9.60 4.74
C SER A 76 6.53 -9.15 3.89
N ASP A 77 5.37 -8.90 4.52
CA ASP A 77 4.20 -8.32 3.85
C ASP A 77 4.47 -6.87 3.43
N HIS A 78 5.09 -6.06 4.29
CA HIS A 78 5.53 -4.70 3.93
C HIS A 78 6.52 -4.69 2.76
N ASP A 79 7.52 -5.56 2.79
CA ASP A 79 8.49 -5.67 1.69
C ASP A 79 7.80 -5.94 0.35
N ARG A 80 6.81 -6.84 0.33
CA ARG A 80 6.00 -7.15 -0.85
C ARG A 80 5.16 -5.95 -1.31
N VAL A 81 4.54 -5.22 -0.38
CA VAL A 81 3.75 -4.03 -0.70
C VAL A 81 4.65 -2.93 -1.28
N ILE A 82 5.82 -2.68 -0.68
CA ILE A 82 6.80 -1.70 -1.15
C ILE A 82 7.31 -2.07 -2.55
N ALA A 83 7.62 -3.33 -2.80
CA ALA A 83 8.02 -3.81 -4.12
C ALA A 83 6.91 -3.59 -5.17
N SER A 84 5.66 -3.90 -4.81
CA SER A 84 4.50 -3.69 -5.68
C SER A 84 4.27 -2.21 -5.99
N ALA A 85 4.39 -1.34 -4.98
CA ALA A 85 4.27 0.11 -5.14
C ALA A 85 5.37 0.67 -6.06
N LYS A 86 6.62 0.22 -5.92
CA LYS A 86 7.74 0.60 -6.82
C LYS A 86 7.48 0.17 -8.26
N ARG A 87 6.90 -1.02 -8.46
CA ARG A 87 6.55 -1.50 -9.80
C ARG A 87 5.39 -0.70 -10.40
N LEU A 88 4.35 -0.41 -9.62
CA LEU A 88 3.25 0.48 -10.02
C LEU A 88 3.75 1.88 -10.40
N ALA A 89 4.71 2.44 -9.65
CA ALA A 89 5.35 3.71 -9.98
C ALA A 89 6.07 3.66 -11.34
N SER A 90 6.80 2.57 -11.59
CA SER A 90 7.47 2.34 -12.88
C SER A 90 6.47 2.23 -14.03
N LEU A 91 5.39 1.47 -13.86
CA LEU A 91 4.33 1.32 -14.85
C LEU A 91 3.65 2.66 -15.16
N ALA A 92 3.38 3.48 -14.14
CA ALA A 92 2.77 4.79 -14.32
C ALA A 92 3.64 5.75 -15.17
N GLN A 93 4.96 5.52 -15.24
CA GLN A 93 5.89 6.27 -16.10
C GLN A 93 5.95 5.76 -17.55
N THR A 94 5.41 4.58 -17.85
CA THR A 94 5.40 4.00 -19.20
C THR A 94 4.27 4.58 -20.05
N SER A 95 4.59 5.33 -21.10
CA SER A 95 3.60 5.84 -22.06
C SER A 95 4.01 5.50 -23.50
N PRO A 96 3.14 4.87 -24.30
CA PRO A 96 1.75 4.47 -23.98
C PRO A 96 1.69 3.19 -23.13
N LEU A 97 0.61 3.05 -22.35
CA LEU A 97 0.26 1.79 -21.68
C LEU A 97 -0.46 0.84 -22.65
N ASP A 98 0.12 -0.34 -22.86
CA ASP A 98 -0.57 -1.44 -23.53
C ASP A 98 -1.37 -2.31 -22.54
N GLU A 99 -2.05 -3.34 -23.06
CA GLU A 99 -2.89 -4.22 -22.26
C GLU A 99 -2.09 -5.08 -21.25
N GLU A 100 -0.82 -5.40 -21.53
CA GLU A 100 0.02 -6.16 -20.60
C GLU A 100 0.34 -5.30 -19.37
N HIS A 101 0.72 -4.04 -19.58
CA HIS A 101 0.96 -3.10 -18.48
C HIS A 101 -0.28 -2.90 -17.60
N VAL A 102 -1.47 -2.81 -18.20
CA VAL A 102 -2.74 -2.66 -17.46
C VAL A 102 -3.05 -3.91 -16.63
N ASN A 103 -2.85 -5.10 -17.20
CA ASN A 103 -3.07 -6.36 -16.48
C ASN A 103 -2.07 -6.57 -15.34
N GLU A 104 -0.81 -6.18 -15.55
CA GLU A 104 0.20 -6.20 -14.50
C GLU A 104 -0.18 -5.25 -13.36
N ALA A 105 -0.53 -4.00 -13.68
CA ALA A 105 -0.97 -3.03 -12.68
C ALA A 105 -2.17 -3.52 -11.87
N ARG A 106 -3.17 -4.12 -12.54
CA ARG A 106 -4.34 -4.72 -11.86
C ARG A 106 -3.93 -5.82 -10.90
N THR A 107 -2.98 -6.67 -11.29
CA THR A 107 -2.48 -7.76 -10.44
C THR A 107 -1.77 -7.21 -9.21
N LEU A 108 -0.91 -6.20 -9.39
CA LEU A 108 -0.18 -5.55 -8.30
C LEU A 108 -1.11 -4.81 -7.33
N VAL A 109 -2.12 -4.09 -7.83
CA VAL A 109 -3.13 -3.46 -6.95
C VAL A 109 -3.84 -4.52 -6.12
N ARG A 110 -4.26 -5.62 -6.74
CA ARG A 110 -4.95 -6.72 -6.04
C ARG A 110 -4.07 -7.42 -5.00
N SER A 111 -2.76 -7.48 -5.19
CA SER A 111 -1.86 -8.04 -4.19
C SER A 111 -1.65 -7.11 -2.99
N VAL A 112 -1.82 -5.79 -3.16
CA VAL A 112 -1.67 -4.82 -2.06
C VAL A 112 -2.96 -4.65 -1.25
N LEU A 113 -4.13 -4.72 -1.90
CA LEU A 113 -5.43 -4.49 -1.25
C LEU A 113 -5.64 -5.25 0.08
N PRO A 114 -5.29 -6.54 0.24
CA PRO A 114 -5.49 -7.26 1.50
C PRO A 114 -4.78 -6.67 2.71
N HIS A 115 -3.69 -5.92 2.50
CA HIS A 115 -2.88 -5.32 3.58
C HIS A 115 -3.50 -4.03 4.15
N VAL A 116 -4.48 -3.44 3.48
CA VAL A 116 -5.14 -2.18 3.88
C VAL A 116 -6.66 -2.31 3.99
N SER A 117 -7.14 -3.55 4.07
CA SER A 117 -8.58 -3.89 4.05
C SER A 117 -9.11 -4.32 5.43
N ASP A 118 -8.25 -4.33 6.43
CA ASP A 118 -8.47 -4.76 7.82
C ASP A 118 -8.90 -3.64 8.78
#